data_AF-A0AAN9NAF0-F1
#
_entry.id   AF-A0AAN9NAF0-F1
#
_cell.length_a   1.000
_cell.length_b   1.000
_cell.length_c   1.000
_cell.angle_alpha   90.00
_cell.angle_beta   90.00
_cell.angle_gamma   90.00
#
_symmetry.space_group_name_H-M   'P 1'
#
loop_
_entity.id
_entity.type
_entity.pdbx_description
1 polymer ?
#
loop_
_entity_poly.entity_id
_entity_poly.type
_entity_poly.pdbx_seq_one_letter_code
_entity_poly.pdbx_strand_id
1 'polypeptide(L)'
;MAESGVSDLHNSLLFLSLSLSLYLSFSAIFCLRFYSIKRAFIFIVLFGTAEHKMAKNVGILAIDIYFPPACVQQEALETHDGASKGKYTIGLGQDCMSFCTEVEDVISMSLTVVNSLLEKYGIDAKQIGRLEVGSETVIDKSKSIKTFLMQIFEKCGNTDIEGVDSSNACYGGTAALFNCVNWVESNSWDGRYGLVVCTDSAVYAEGPARPTGGAAAIAMLIGPDAPISFESKYRASHMSHVYDFYKPNLASEYPVVDGKLSQTCYLMALDSCYKSFCHKYEKFEGKQFSLSDAAYFVFHSPYNKLVQKSFARLYFNDFLRNASSVDEIAKEKLGPFATLSGDESYQSRDLEKASQQVAKPLYDEKVQPTTLIPKQVGNMYTASLYAAFASLIHNKHSTLAGERVILFSYGSGLTATIFSLQLRDIQHPFSLSNIARVMDIDGKLKSRHEFPPEEFVENLKLMEHRYGAKEFVTSKDSSLLSPGTFYLTEVDSMYRRFYSEKTKESSSIPAVNGVAVNGVAVNGVISNGH
;
A
#
# COMPACT_ATOMS: atom_id res chain seq x y z
N MET A 1 -108.49 -4.61 -11.40
CA MET A 1 -108.03 -3.80 -12.54
C MET A 1 -106.86 -2.97 -12.07
N ALA A 2 -105.79 -2.98 -12.87
CA ALA A 2 -104.71 -1.99 -12.93
C ALA A 2 -104.15 -1.48 -11.60
N GLU A 3 -103.04 -2.09 -11.13
CA GLU A 3 -101.91 -1.43 -10.44
C GLU A 3 -101.03 -2.48 -9.75
N SER A 4 -100.36 -3.34 -10.51
CA SER A 4 -99.28 -4.17 -9.96
C SER A 4 -98.21 -4.57 -10.97
N GLY A 5 -98.26 -4.04 -12.19
CA GLY A 5 -97.35 -4.41 -13.29
C GLY A 5 -96.20 -3.44 -13.55
N VAL A 6 -96.08 -2.36 -12.77
CA VAL A 6 -95.10 -1.28 -13.04
C VAL A 6 -93.90 -1.31 -12.09
N SER A 7 -93.95 -2.04 -10.97
CA SER A 7 -92.83 -2.12 -10.00
C SER A 7 -91.73 -3.10 -10.42
N ASP A 8 -92.05 -4.20 -11.11
CA ASP A 8 -91.07 -5.24 -11.44
C ASP A 8 -90.21 -4.90 -12.66
N LEU A 9 -90.73 -4.12 -13.61
CA LEU A 9 -89.94 -3.67 -14.75
C LEU A 9 -88.92 -2.60 -14.33
N HIS A 10 -89.29 -1.73 -13.39
CA HIS A 10 -88.41 -0.64 -12.94
C HIS A 10 -87.24 -1.17 -12.08
N ASN A 11 -87.50 -2.14 -11.21
CA ASN A 11 -86.45 -2.82 -10.43
C ASN A 11 -85.52 -3.67 -11.31
N SER A 12 -86.04 -4.33 -12.35
CA SER A 12 -85.23 -5.12 -13.28
C SER A 12 -84.30 -4.25 -14.15
N LEU A 13 -84.78 -3.08 -14.58
CA LEU A 13 -83.97 -2.09 -15.31
C LEU A 13 -82.91 -1.42 -14.41
N LEU A 14 -83.21 -1.17 -13.13
CA LEU A 14 -82.23 -0.66 -12.15
C LEU A 14 -81.13 -1.70 -11.88
N PHE A 15 -81.49 -2.98 -11.76
CA PHE A 15 -80.50 -4.06 -11.58
C PHE A 15 -79.63 -4.25 -12.82
N LEU A 16 -80.18 -4.13 -14.04
CA LEU A 16 -79.37 -4.13 -15.25
C LEU A 16 -78.46 -2.89 -15.35
N SER A 17 -78.91 -1.70 -14.95
CA SER A 17 -78.06 -0.50 -15.00
C SER A 17 -76.95 -0.52 -13.96
N LEU A 18 -77.22 -1.02 -12.74
CA LEU A 18 -76.21 -1.20 -11.69
C LEU A 18 -75.20 -2.28 -12.04
N SER A 19 -75.64 -3.41 -12.61
CA SER A 19 -74.73 -4.46 -13.05
C SER A 19 -73.85 -4.04 -14.22
N LEU A 20 -74.41 -3.30 -15.21
CA LEU A 20 -73.62 -2.76 -16.32
C LEU A 20 -72.63 -1.67 -15.86
N SER A 21 -73.03 -0.81 -14.91
CA SER A 21 -72.16 0.20 -14.31
C SER A 21 -71.04 -0.43 -13.47
N LEU A 22 -71.31 -1.50 -12.71
CA LEU A 22 -70.27 -2.26 -12.02
C LEU A 22 -69.33 -2.96 -13.01
N TYR A 23 -69.86 -3.54 -14.10
CA TYR A 23 -69.03 -4.22 -15.10
C TYR A 23 -68.12 -3.25 -15.85
N LEU A 24 -68.63 -2.07 -16.22
CA LEU A 24 -67.83 -1.00 -16.84
C LEU A 24 -66.80 -0.42 -15.86
N SER A 25 -67.15 -0.30 -14.57
CA SER A 25 -66.20 0.15 -13.54
C SER A 25 -65.09 -0.88 -13.27
N PHE A 26 -65.44 -2.18 -13.20
CA PHE A 26 -64.46 -3.25 -13.07
C PHE A 26 -63.58 -3.38 -14.31
N SER A 27 -64.14 -3.24 -15.51
CA SER A 27 -63.38 -3.26 -16.76
C SER A 27 -62.45 -2.05 -16.89
N ALA A 28 -62.88 -0.85 -16.49
CA ALA A 28 -62.05 0.35 -16.44
C ALA A 28 -60.92 0.23 -15.39
N ILE A 29 -61.20 -0.32 -14.21
CA ILE A 29 -60.19 -0.58 -13.17
C ILE A 29 -59.20 -1.65 -13.63
N PHE A 30 -59.66 -2.69 -14.34
CA PHE A 30 -58.80 -3.73 -14.90
C PHE A 30 -57.92 -3.19 -16.04
N CYS A 31 -58.48 -2.34 -16.92
CA CYS A 31 -57.72 -1.64 -17.95
C CYS A 31 -56.71 -0.65 -17.35
N LEU A 32 -57.06 0.11 -16.32
CA LEU A 32 -56.15 1.03 -15.61
C LEU A 32 -55.04 0.26 -14.87
N ARG A 33 -55.35 -0.90 -14.25
CA ARG A 33 -54.33 -1.79 -13.68
C ARG A 33 -53.42 -2.38 -14.75
N PHE A 34 -53.94 -2.83 -15.89
CA PHE A 34 -53.11 -3.34 -16.98
C PHE A 34 -52.27 -2.25 -17.64
N TYR A 35 -52.79 -1.02 -17.76
CA TYR A 35 -52.04 0.12 -18.30
C TYR A 35 -50.97 0.60 -17.32
N SER A 36 -51.25 0.56 -16.01
CA SER A 36 -50.29 0.87 -14.94
C SER A 36 -49.23 -0.23 -14.78
N ILE A 37 -49.59 -1.51 -14.96
CA ILE A 37 -48.64 -2.63 -14.96
C ILE A 37 -47.80 -2.61 -16.23
N LYS A 38 -48.37 -2.34 -17.41
CA LYS A 38 -47.59 -2.15 -18.64
C LYS A 38 -46.71 -0.92 -18.57
N ARG A 39 -47.16 0.21 -17.98
CA ARG A 39 -46.29 1.36 -17.73
C ARG A 39 -45.21 1.06 -16.70
N ALA A 40 -45.49 0.28 -15.65
CA ALA A 40 -44.48 -0.15 -14.68
C ALA A 40 -43.48 -1.13 -15.30
N PHE A 41 -43.93 -2.06 -16.16
CA PHE A 41 -43.06 -2.97 -16.90
C PHE A 41 -42.25 -2.24 -17.97
N ILE A 42 -42.85 -1.27 -18.68
CA ILE A 42 -42.17 -0.39 -19.62
C ILE A 42 -41.24 0.59 -18.86
N PHE A 43 -41.56 1.01 -17.64
CA PHE A 43 -40.65 1.78 -16.79
C PHE A 43 -39.46 0.91 -16.35
N ILE A 44 -39.67 -0.34 -15.96
CA ILE A 44 -38.60 -1.27 -15.58
C ILE A 44 -37.74 -1.69 -16.78
N VAL A 45 -38.33 -1.74 -17.99
CA VAL A 45 -37.64 -2.14 -19.22
C VAL A 45 -36.99 -0.96 -19.96
N LEU A 46 -37.53 0.27 -19.85
CA LEU A 46 -36.92 1.49 -20.45
C LEU A 46 -36.03 2.25 -19.47
N PHE A 47 -36.33 2.22 -18.17
CA PHE A 47 -35.43 2.62 -17.10
C PHE A 47 -35.00 1.33 -16.43
N GLY A 48 -34.06 0.64 -17.06
CA GLY A 48 -33.33 -0.43 -16.39
C GLY A 48 -32.97 0.09 -15.01
N THR A 49 -33.36 -0.65 -13.96
CA THR A 49 -32.72 -0.49 -12.67
C THR A 49 -31.24 -0.46 -12.99
N ALA A 50 -30.57 0.68 -12.77
CA ALA A 50 -29.12 0.70 -12.79
C ALA A 50 -28.74 -0.31 -11.72
N GLU A 51 -28.51 -1.57 -12.13
CA GLU A 51 -27.83 -2.53 -11.30
C GLU A 51 -26.53 -1.83 -10.99
N HIS A 52 -26.39 -1.38 -9.74
CA HIS A 52 -25.14 -0.88 -9.22
C HIS A 52 -24.18 -2.05 -9.44
N LYS A 53 -23.41 -1.98 -10.53
CA LYS A 53 -22.55 -3.07 -10.96
C LYS A 53 -21.47 -3.11 -9.88
N MET A 54 -21.62 -4.02 -8.91
CA MET A 54 -20.65 -4.13 -7.82
C MET A 54 -19.25 -4.18 -8.43
N ALA A 55 -18.37 -3.32 -7.92
CA ALA A 55 -16.99 -3.29 -8.33
C ALA A 55 -16.41 -4.70 -8.17
N LYS A 56 -15.94 -5.28 -9.28
CA LYS A 56 -15.37 -6.64 -9.27
C LYS A 56 -13.88 -6.56 -9.17
N ASN A 57 -13.30 -7.53 -8.47
CA ASN A 57 -11.85 -7.70 -8.39
C ASN A 57 -11.10 -6.42 -7.98
N VAL A 58 -11.64 -5.74 -6.97
CA VAL A 58 -11.07 -4.50 -6.46
C VAL A 58 -9.68 -4.76 -5.93
N GLY A 59 -8.75 -3.87 -6.22
CA GLY A 59 -7.41 -3.94 -5.69
C GLY A 59 -6.47 -2.92 -6.30
N ILE A 60 -5.18 -3.24 -6.32
CA ILE A 60 -4.12 -2.31 -6.68
C ILE A 60 -3.93 -2.33 -8.21
N LEU A 61 -4.23 -1.20 -8.85
CA LEU A 61 -4.08 -0.94 -10.28
C LEU A 61 -2.67 -0.51 -10.67
N ALA A 62 -2.06 0.34 -9.85
CA ALA A 62 -0.76 0.95 -10.11
C ALA A 62 -0.01 1.15 -8.80
N ILE A 63 1.33 1.06 -8.87
CA ILE A 63 2.24 1.32 -7.75
C ILE A 63 3.38 2.20 -8.26
N ASP A 64 3.78 3.17 -7.44
CA ASP A 64 5.10 3.80 -7.53
C ASP A 64 5.70 3.93 -6.13
N ILE A 65 7.03 4.08 -6.07
CA ILE A 65 7.81 4.19 -4.85
C ILE A 65 8.82 5.32 -4.96
N TYR A 66 9.01 6.04 -3.87
CA TYR A 66 10.10 6.98 -3.66
C TYR A 66 10.88 6.59 -2.41
N PHE A 67 12.21 6.63 -2.48
CA PHE A 67 13.08 6.62 -1.30
C PHE A 67 14.18 7.67 -1.51
N PRO A 68 14.65 8.34 -0.45
CA PRO A 68 15.73 9.30 -0.56
C PRO A 68 16.97 8.69 -1.22
N PRO A 69 17.65 9.42 -2.11
CA PRO A 69 18.85 8.92 -2.76
C PRO A 69 20.05 8.89 -1.81
N ALA A 70 20.05 9.69 -0.74
CA ALA A 70 21.08 9.64 0.30
C ALA A 70 20.99 8.33 1.10
N CYS A 71 22.10 7.61 1.22
CA CYS A 71 22.15 6.35 1.95
C CYS A 71 23.52 6.07 2.60
N VAL A 72 23.54 5.21 3.61
CA VAL A 72 24.76 4.76 4.30
C VAL A 72 24.88 3.24 4.22
N GLN A 73 26.09 2.72 3.95
CA GLN A 73 26.32 1.27 3.90
C GLN A 73 26.40 0.69 5.31
N GLN A 74 25.76 -0.47 5.50
CA GLN A 74 25.72 -1.12 6.81
C GLN A 74 27.09 -1.66 7.24
N GLU A 75 27.93 -2.12 6.30
CA GLU A 75 29.31 -2.56 6.62
C GLU A 75 30.19 -1.38 7.10
N ALA A 76 30.03 -0.20 6.49
CA ALA A 76 30.71 1.01 6.96
C ALA A 76 30.21 1.44 8.34
N LEU A 77 28.89 1.37 8.56
CA LEU A 77 28.27 1.68 9.84
C LEU A 77 28.68 0.70 10.95
N GLU A 78 28.87 -0.59 10.65
CA GLU A 78 29.43 -1.56 11.60
C GLU A 78 30.79 -1.12 12.11
N THR A 79 31.65 -0.67 11.20
CA THR A 79 33.01 -0.20 11.52
C THR A 79 32.97 1.08 12.36
N HIS A 80 32.14 2.05 11.95
CA HIS A 80 31.96 3.32 12.67
C HIS A 80 31.45 3.12 14.11
N ASP A 81 30.45 2.25 14.30
CA ASP A 81 29.84 2.00 15.60
C ASP A 81 30.68 1.10 16.52
N GLY A 82 31.82 0.58 16.05
CA GLY A 82 32.62 -0.42 16.77
C GLY A 82 31.89 -1.76 16.94
N ALA A 83 30.95 -2.08 16.04
CA ALA A 83 30.25 -3.35 16.02
C ALA A 83 31.12 -4.47 15.43
N SER A 84 30.88 -5.71 15.85
CA SER A 84 31.52 -6.88 15.22
C SER A 84 31.09 -7.01 13.76
N LYS A 85 32.03 -7.34 12.87
CA LYS A 85 31.74 -7.62 11.45
C LYS A 85 30.57 -8.59 11.30
N GLY A 86 29.60 -8.23 10.46
CA GLY A 86 28.40 -9.03 10.22
C GLY A 86 27.25 -8.76 11.18
N LYS A 87 27.40 -7.90 12.20
CA LYS A 87 26.31 -7.62 13.15
C LYS A 87 25.07 -7.04 12.46
N TYR A 88 25.25 -6.16 11.49
CA TYR A 88 24.17 -5.51 10.74
C TYR A 88 23.91 -6.26 9.43
N THR A 89 24.96 -6.56 8.67
CA THR A 89 24.86 -7.23 7.35
C THR A 89 24.36 -8.66 7.42
N ILE A 90 24.66 -9.41 8.49
CA ILE A 90 24.21 -10.80 8.70
C ILE A 90 23.20 -10.88 9.83
N GLY A 91 23.50 -10.25 10.97
CA GLY A 91 22.66 -10.29 12.17
C GLY A 91 21.30 -9.64 11.97
N LEU A 92 21.26 -8.45 11.36
CA LEU A 92 20.01 -7.81 10.91
C LEU A 92 19.64 -8.21 9.48
N GLY A 93 20.63 -8.59 8.66
CA GLY A 93 20.44 -8.91 7.26
C GLY A 93 20.27 -7.67 6.36
N GLN A 94 20.78 -6.52 6.79
CA GLN A 94 20.63 -5.23 6.11
C GLN A 94 21.91 -4.85 5.37
N ASP A 95 21.79 -4.37 4.14
CA ASP A 95 22.95 -4.04 3.30
C ASP A 95 23.22 -2.53 3.31
N CYS A 96 22.15 -1.73 3.18
CA CYS A 96 22.23 -0.27 3.13
C CYS A 96 20.98 0.36 3.77
N MET A 97 21.06 1.63 4.14
CA MET A 97 19.99 2.38 4.78
C MET A 97 19.87 3.76 4.14
N SER A 98 18.70 4.06 3.55
CA SER A 98 18.38 5.40 3.03
C SER A 98 17.83 6.29 4.15
N PHE A 99 18.11 7.58 4.08
CA PHE A 99 17.66 8.55 5.07
C PHE A 99 17.31 9.89 4.41
N CYS A 100 16.36 10.62 4.99
CA CYS A 100 16.04 11.98 4.55
C CYS A 100 17.12 12.95 5.01
N THR A 101 17.56 13.82 4.11
CA THR A 101 18.35 15.01 4.47
C THR A 101 17.42 16.16 4.88
N GLU A 102 17.94 17.34 5.25
CA GLU A 102 17.08 18.46 5.69
C GLU A 102 16.14 19.01 4.62
N VAL A 103 16.35 18.65 3.35
CA VAL A 103 15.48 19.05 2.23
C VAL A 103 14.36 18.04 1.97
N GLU A 104 14.31 16.90 2.67
CA GLU A 104 13.28 15.87 2.48
C GLU A 104 12.50 15.61 3.78
N ASP A 105 11.19 15.41 3.65
CA ASP A 105 10.32 14.94 4.73
C ASP A 105 9.20 14.06 4.18
N VAL A 106 8.34 13.51 5.05
CA VAL A 106 7.24 12.64 4.61
C VAL A 106 6.23 13.34 3.69
N ILE A 107 6.12 14.67 3.73
CA ILE A 107 5.28 15.42 2.80
C ILE A 107 5.94 15.47 1.42
N SER A 108 7.23 15.81 1.37
CA SER A 108 7.98 15.93 0.11
C SER A 108 8.10 14.58 -0.60
N MET A 109 8.35 13.49 0.15
CA MET A 109 8.32 12.12 -0.37
C MET A 109 6.94 11.76 -0.93
N SER A 110 5.87 12.14 -0.22
CA SER A 110 4.49 11.86 -0.64
C SER A 110 4.08 12.65 -1.88
N LEU A 111 4.40 13.94 -1.95
CA LEU A 111 4.17 14.77 -3.14
C LEU A 111 4.90 14.18 -4.35
N THR A 112 6.15 13.76 -4.15
CA THR A 112 6.98 13.15 -5.20
C THR A 112 6.36 11.85 -5.73
N VAL A 113 6.02 10.90 -4.86
CA VAL A 113 5.52 9.59 -5.31
C VAL A 113 4.12 9.69 -5.91
N VAL A 114 3.26 10.58 -5.40
CA VAL A 114 1.93 10.82 -5.97
C VAL A 114 2.03 11.46 -7.35
N ASN A 115 2.84 12.52 -7.49
CA ASN A 115 3.02 13.17 -8.79
C ASN A 115 3.61 12.20 -9.82
N SER A 116 4.64 11.44 -9.43
CA SER A 116 5.27 10.42 -10.27
C SER A 116 4.27 9.34 -10.71
N LEU A 117 3.40 8.85 -9.81
CA LEU A 117 2.37 7.86 -10.16
C LEU A 117 1.36 8.45 -11.16
N LEU A 118 0.82 9.64 -10.88
CA LEU A 118 -0.17 10.25 -11.77
C LEU A 118 0.40 10.50 -13.17
N GLU A 119 1.62 11.03 -13.26
CA GLU A 119 2.29 11.30 -14.53
C GLU A 119 2.61 10.01 -15.30
N LYS A 120 3.30 9.05 -14.68
CA LYS A 120 3.81 7.87 -15.39
C LYS A 120 2.73 6.89 -15.83
N TYR A 121 1.58 6.85 -15.14
CA TYR A 121 0.42 6.05 -15.54
C TYR A 121 -0.61 6.86 -16.34
N GLY A 122 -0.39 8.18 -16.55
CA GLY A 122 -1.31 9.04 -17.31
C GLY A 122 -2.69 9.19 -16.65
N ILE A 123 -2.73 9.26 -15.32
CA ILE A 123 -3.97 9.37 -14.55
C ILE A 123 -4.36 10.84 -14.42
N ASP A 124 -5.54 11.19 -14.93
CA ASP A 124 -6.14 12.50 -14.67
C ASP A 124 -6.44 12.62 -13.16
N ALA A 125 -5.84 13.62 -12.51
CA ALA A 125 -6.03 13.90 -11.09
C ALA A 125 -7.52 14.13 -10.71
N LYS A 126 -8.39 14.49 -11.68
CA LYS A 126 -9.85 14.56 -11.48
C LYS A 126 -10.52 13.20 -11.28
N GLN A 127 -9.85 12.10 -11.67
CA GLN A 127 -10.33 10.73 -11.50
C GLN A 127 -10.01 10.15 -10.12
N ILE A 128 -9.45 10.94 -9.19
CA ILE A 128 -9.27 10.53 -7.79
C ILE A 128 -10.48 10.98 -6.97
N GLY A 129 -11.17 10.04 -6.33
CA GLY A 129 -12.35 10.28 -5.47
C GLY A 129 -12.09 10.03 -3.99
N ARG A 130 -11.04 9.28 -3.67
CA ARG A 130 -10.55 9.08 -2.29
C ARG A 130 -9.04 9.11 -2.26
N LEU A 131 -8.46 9.84 -1.30
CA LEU A 131 -7.03 9.88 -1.01
C LEU A 131 -6.83 9.68 0.49
N GLU A 132 -6.08 8.65 0.86
CA GLU A 132 -5.83 8.32 2.27
C GLU A 132 -4.34 8.04 2.51
N VAL A 133 -3.82 8.54 3.63
CA VAL A 133 -2.40 8.41 3.98
C VAL A 133 -2.24 7.51 5.20
N GLY A 134 -1.35 6.52 5.11
CA GLY A 134 -0.84 5.79 6.26
C GLY A 134 0.52 6.32 6.67
N SER A 135 0.67 6.73 7.92
CA SER A 135 1.96 7.20 8.46
C SER A 135 1.99 7.13 9.99
N GLU A 136 3.18 6.96 10.55
CA GLU A 136 3.49 7.15 11.96
C GLU A 136 4.51 8.27 12.22
N THR A 137 4.95 8.97 11.18
CA THR A 137 5.76 10.20 11.25
C THR A 137 4.84 11.42 11.37
N VAL A 138 4.64 11.89 12.60
CA VAL A 138 3.74 13.02 12.89
C VAL A 138 4.48 14.35 12.76
N ILE A 139 4.12 15.15 11.74
CA ILE A 139 4.63 16.52 11.58
C ILE A 139 3.69 17.56 12.22
N ASP A 140 2.39 17.28 12.23
CA ASP A 140 1.36 18.11 12.88
C ASP A 140 0.35 17.19 13.58
N LYS A 141 -0.11 17.60 14.77
CA LYS A 141 -1.00 16.78 15.61
C LYS A 141 -2.47 16.83 15.19
N SER A 142 -2.83 17.72 14.28
CA SER A 142 -4.21 17.94 13.81
C SER A 142 -4.30 17.99 12.28
N LYS A 143 -3.35 18.65 11.60
CA LYS A 143 -3.34 18.76 10.15
C LYS A 143 -2.73 17.51 9.51
N SER A 144 -3.57 16.74 8.84
CA SER A 144 -3.19 15.52 8.11
C SER A 144 -2.22 15.79 6.95
N ILE A 145 -1.34 14.83 6.68
CA ILE A 145 -0.52 14.73 5.46
C ILE A 145 -1.42 14.77 4.22
N LYS A 146 -2.57 14.09 4.26
CA LYS A 146 -3.57 14.13 3.18
C LYS A 146 -3.90 15.55 2.74
N THR A 147 -4.07 16.48 3.67
CA THR A 147 -4.38 17.89 3.33
C THR A 147 -3.19 18.65 2.74
N PHE A 148 -1.94 18.23 2.95
CA PHE A 148 -0.81 18.76 2.19
C PHE A 148 -0.84 18.28 0.74
N LEU A 149 -1.25 17.03 0.49
CA LEU A 149 -1.32 16.46 -0.85
C LEU A 149 -2.44 17.05 -1.72
N MET A 150 -3.45 17.68 -1.11
CA MET A 150 -4.51 18.38 -1.84
C MET A 150 -3.97 19.48 -2.76
N GLN A 151 -2.78 20.03 -2.51
CA GLN A 151 -2.11 21.00 -3.39
C GLN A 151 -1.90 20.49 -4.82
N ILE A 152 -1.83 19.17 -5.04
CA ILE A 152 -1.77 18.56 -6.37
C ILE A 152 -3.11 18.70 -7.08
N PHE A 153 -4.20 18.42 -6.37
CA PHE A 153 -5.56 18.31 -6.91
C PHE A 153 -6.30 19.66 -6.99
N GLU A 154 -5.94 20.61 -6.14
CA GLU A 154 -6.45 21.99 -6.18
C GLU A 154 -6.15 22.66 -7.52
N LYS A 155 -4.97 22.39 -8.11
CA LYS A 155 -4.56 22.92 -9.43
C LYS A 155 -5.51 22.52 -10.56
N CYS A 156 -6.13 21.34 -10.46
CA CYS A 156 -7.10 20.86 -11.44
C CYS A 156 -8.57 21.06 -11.01
N GLY A 157 -8.80 21.74 -9.88
CA GLY A 157 -10.13 21.99 -9.33
C GLY A 157 -10.83 20.76 -8.73
N ASN A 158 -10.09 19.68 -8.43
CA ASN A 158 -10.66 18.48 -7.81
C ASN A 158 -10.49 18.55 -6.28
N THR A 159 -11.50 19.04 -5.57
CA THR A 159 -11.47 19.18 -4.10
C THR A 159 -12.39 18.21 -3.38
N ASP A 160 -13.31 17.57 -4.11
CA ASP A 160 -14.22 16.56 -3.57
C ASP A 160 -13.54 15.19 -3.58
N ILE A 161 -12.64 15.00 -2.60
CA ILE A 161 -11.84 13.79 -2.42
C ILE A 161 -11.93 13.35 -0.95
N GLU A 162 -12.56 12.21 -0.70
CA GLU A 162 -12.64 11.60 0.64
C GLU A 162 -11.28 11.17 1.19
N GLY A 163 -11.24 10.80 2.47
CA GLY A 163 -10.05 10.26 3.14
C GLY A 163 -9.24 11.31 3.91
N VAL A 164 -8.45 10.80 4.87
CA VAL A 164 -7.60 11.55 5.80
C VAL A 164 -6.35 10.70 6.11
N ASP A 165 -5.70 10.89 7.26
CA ASP A 165 -4.61 10.04 7.70
C ASP A 165 -5.13 8.89 8.60
N SER A 166 -4.58 7.71 8.42
CA SER A 166 -4.79 6.51 9.25
C SER A 166 -3.48 6.15 9.96
N SER A 167 -3.51 5.99 11.29
CA SER A 167 -2.29 5.75 12.07
C SER A 167 -2.45 4.66 13.12
N ASN A 168 -1.52 3.70 13.11
CA ASN A 168 -1.11 2.86 14.24
C ASN A 168 0.25 2.26 13.88
N ALA A 169 1.34 2.93 14.25
CA ALA A 169 2.70 2.51 13.89
C ALA A 169 2.79 2.12 12.40
N CYS A 170 3.54 1.06 12.08
CA CYS A 170 3.75 0.56 10.72
C CYS A 170 2.48 -0.04 10.04
N TYR A 171 1.32 -0.08 10.72
CA TYR A 171 0.08 -0.64 10.16
C TYR A 171 -0.76 0.40 9.39
N GLY A 172 -0.52 1.71 9.58
CA GLY A 172 -1.35 2.79 9.02
C GLY A 172 -1.60 2.68 7.52
N GLY A 173 -0.59 2.30 6.74
CA GLY A 173 -0.71 2.08 5.29
C GLY A 173 -1.70 0.97 4.91
N THR A 174 -1.73 -0.10 5.71
CA THR A 174 -2.68 -1.21 5.53
C THR A 174 -4.10 -0.84 5.94
N ALA A 175 -4.26 -0.02 6.98
CA ALA A 175 -5.56 0.56 7.30
C ALA A 175 -6.10 1.41 6.13
N ALA A 176 -5.29 2.34 5.60
CA ALA A 176 -5.66 3.19 4.47
C ALA A 176 -5.99 2.38 3.20
N LEU A 177 -5.21 1.32 2.93
CA LEU A 177 -5.47 0.41 1.83
C LEU A 177 -6.81 -0.30 1.95
N PHE A 178 -7.11 -0.87 3.12
CA PHE A 178 -8.40 -1.50 3.36
C PHE A 178 -9.57 -0.52 3.29
N ASN A 179 -9.40 0.70 3.80
CA ASN A 179 -10.42 1.72 3.71
C ASN A 179 -10.72 2.11 2.26
N CYS A 180 -9.70 2.22 1.40
CA CYS A 180 -9.89 2.49 -0.03
C CYS A 180 -10.57 1.33 -0.77
N VAL A 181 -10.17 0.08 -0.51
CA VAL A 181 -10.83 -1.10 -1.10
C VAL A 181 -12.30 -1.15 -0.68
N ASN A 182 -12.58 -1.01 0.62
CA ASN A 182 -13.94 -0.98 1.14
C ASN A 182 -14.77 0.17 0.55
N TRP A 183 -14.16 1.35 0.36
CA TRP A 183 -14.82 2.49 -0.27
C TRP A 183 -15.21 2.20 -1.72
N VAL A 184 -14.30 1.63 -2.54
CA VAL A 184 -14.61 1.21 -3.92
C VAL A 184 -15.73 0.15 -3.97
N GLU A 185 -15.78 -0.74 -2.98
CA GLU A 185 -16.83 -1.77 -2.86
C GLU A 185 -18.15 -1.23 -2.26
N SER A 186 -18.19 0.02 -1.78
CA SER A 186 -19.34 0.57 -1.06
C SER A 186 -20.38 1.24 -1.97
N ASN A 187 -21.56 1.50 -1.40
CA ASN A 187 -22.61 2.28 -2.06
C ASN A 187 -22.27 3.78 -2.21
N SER A 188 -21.24 4.29 -1.52
CA SER A 188 -20.78 5.67 -1.68
C SER A 188 -19.72 5.82 -2.76
N TRP A 189 -19.32 4.72 -3.41
CA TRP A 189 -18.38 4.80 -4.52
C TRP A 189 -18.99 5.55 -5.70
N ASP A 190 -18.25 6.54 -6.21
CA ASP A 190 -18.68 7.45 -7.27
C ASP A 190 -18.08 7.10 -8.65
N GLY A 191 -17.41 5.94 -8.75
CA GLY A 191 -16.74 5.48 -9.97
C GLY A 191 -15.28 5.93 -10.12
N ARG A 192 -14.78 6.82 -9.27
CA ARG A 192 -13.39 7.31 -9.31
C ARG A 192 -12.42 6.37 -8.58
N TYR A 193 -11.13 6.56 -8.79
CA TYR A 193 -10.08 5.77 -8.12
C TYR A 193 -9.89 6.18 -6.66
N GLY A 194 -9.52 5.20 -5.85
CA GLY A 194 -8.87 5.45 -4.56
C GLY A 194 -7.37 5.61 -4.76
N LEU A 195 -6.72 6.42 -3.93
CA LEU A 195 -5.28 6.60 -3.90
C LEU A 195 -4.79 6.45 -2.46
N VAL A 196 -3.91 5.50 -2.23
CA VAL A 196 -3.31 5.22 -0.92
C VAL A 196 -1.87 5.67 -0.94
N VAL A 197 -1.44 6.40 0.08
CA VAL A 197 -0.04 6.78 0.27
C VAL A 197 0.46 6.23 1.61
N CYS A 198 1.52 5.45 1.59
CA CYS A 198 2.23 5.02 2.80
C CYS A 198 3.54 5.79 2.86
N THR A 199 3.79 6.57 3.92
CA THR A 199 4.99 7.42 3.98
C THR A 199 5.55 7.49 5.39
N ASP A 200 6.85 7.26 5.53
CA ASP A 200 7.53 7.37 6.82
C ASP A 200 9.02 7.65 6.66
N SER A 201 9.57 8.32 7.68
CA SER A 201 11.00 8.39 7.97
C SER A 201 11.22 7.71 9.32
N ALA A 202 11.88 6.55 9.31
CA ALA A 202 12.19 5.75 10.48
C ALA A 202 13.55 6.15 11.04
N VAL A 203 13.54 6.96 12.09
CA VAL A 203 14.75 7.48 12.73
C VAL A 203 14.79 7.05 14.20
N TYR A 204 15.98 6.70 14.67
CA TYR A 204 16.22 6.24 16.03
C TYR A 204 17.37 6.99 16.68
N ALA A 205 17.29 7.14 18.00
CA ALA A 205 18.37 7.66 18.83
C ALA A 205 19.65 6.83 18.67
N GLU A 206 20.76 7.37 19.18
CA GLU A 206 22.01 6.60 19.28
C GLU A 206 21.80 5.28 20.03
N GLY A 207 22.40 4.22 19.50
CA GLY A 207 22.33 2.89 20.08
C GLY A 207 21.86 1.82 19.08
N PRO A 208 21.47 0.63 19.58
CA PRO A 208 21.35 -0.59 18.79
C PRO A 208 20.20 -0.60 17.77
N ALA A 209 19.28 0.38 17.84
CA ALA A 209 18.17 0.49 16.91
C ALA A 209 18.48 1.40 15.70
N ARG A 210 19.48 2.30 15.79
CA ARG A 210 19.86 3.19 14.68
C ARG A 210 20.09 2.48 13.34
N PRO A 211 20.78 1.31 13.29
CA PRO A 211 21.00 0.59 12.03
C PRO A 211 19.72 -0.01 11.41
N THR A 212 18.58 0.10 12.07
CA THR A 212 17.26 -0.38 11.56
C THR A 212 16.37 0.76 11.06
N GLY A 213 16.91 1.97 10.88
CA GLY A 213 16.19 3.08 10.24
C GLY A 213 15.95 2.87 8.75
N GLY A 214 15.39 3.87 8.10
CA GLY A 214 15.06 3.88 6.68
C GLY A 214 14.03 4.96 6.35
N ALA A 215 13.84 5.29 5.07
CA ALA A 215 12.82 6.25 4.66
C ALA A 215 12.30 5.94 3.26
N ALA A 216 10.97 5.99 3.09
CA ALA A 216 10.32 5.87 1.79
C ALA A 216 8.87 6.33 1.82
N ALA A 217 8.33 6.59 0.63
CA ALA A 217 6.91 6.69 0.38
C ALA A 217 6.48 5.77 -0.77
N ILE A 218 5.30 5.17 -0.67
CA ILE A 218 4.66 4.37 -1.72
C ILE A 218 3.28 4.92 -2.01
N ALA A 219 2.94 5.06 -3.28
CA ALA A 219 1.58 5.35 -3.73
C ALA A 219 1.00 4.12 -4.42
N MET A 220 -0.27 3.81 -4.10
CA MET A 220 -1.03 2.72 -4.72
C MET A 220 -2.38 3.24 -5.23
N LEU A 221 -2.64 3.09 -6.52
CA LEU A 221 -3.93 3.40 -7.12
C LEU A 221 -4.87 2.20 -6.95
N ILE A 222 -6.08 2.44 -6.43
CA ILE A 222 -7.06 1.42 -6.09
C ILE A 222 -8.30 1.56 -6.99
N GLY A 223 -8.76 0.44 -7.54
CA GLY A 223 -9.98 0.41 -8.35
C GLY A 223 -10.41 -1.00 -8.73
N PRO A 224 -11.51 -1.13 -9.50
CA PRO A 224 -12.01 -2.41 -9.99
C PRO A 224 -11.07 -3.02 -11.03
N ASP A 225 -11.24 -4.32 -11.27
CA ASP A 225 -10.54 -5.07 -12.33
C ASP A 225 -9.01 -4.98 -12.28
N ALA A 226 -8.47 -4.95 -11.06
CA ALA A 226 -7.05 -4.75 -10.78
C ALA A 226 -6.14 -5.96 -11.13
N PRO A 227 -4.89 -5.76 -11.60
CA PRO A 227 -3.93 -6.85 -11.78
C PRO A 227 -3.64 -7.57 -10.46
N ILE A 228 -3.82 -6.88 -9.34
CA ILE A 228 -3.55 -7.33 -7.98
C ILE A 228 -4.86 -7.15 -7.20
N SER A 229 -5.74 -8.14 -7.28
CA SER A 229 -7.07 -8.08 -6.67
C SER A 229 -7.07 -8.68 -5.26
N PHE A 230 -7.87 -8.13 -4.35
CA PHE A 230 -8.05 -8.68 -3.02
C PHE A 230 -8.87 -9.96 -3.07
N GLU A 231 -8.41 -10.99 -2.37
CA GLU A 231 -9.26 -12.12 -2.02
C GLU A 231 -9.96 -11.79 -0.70
N SER A 232 -11.00 -10.93 -0.74
CA SER A 232 -11.58 -10.24 0.43
C SER A 232 -12.00 -11.16 1.59
N LYS A 233 -12.33 -12.44 1.30
CA LYS A 233 -12.64 -13.47 2.31
C LYS A 233 -11.41 -13.97 3.08
N TYR A 234 -10.21 -13.85 2.52
CA TYR A 234 -8.93 -14.31 3.04
C TYR A 234 -8.15 -13.16 3.66
N ARG A 235 -8.69 -12.68 4.78
CA ARG A 235 -8.09 -11.64 5.62
C ARG A 235 -8.35 -11.98 7.08
N ALA A 236 -7.34 -11.88 7.94
CA ALA A 236 -7.50 -12.08 9.37
C ALA A 236 -6.60 -11.16 10.19
N SER A 237 -7.16 -10.58 11.24
CA SER A 237 -6.52 -9.52 12.03
C SER A 237 -6.34 -9.95 13.48
N HIS A 238 -5.33 -9.38 14.12
CA HIS A 238 -5.10 -9.46 15.56
C HIS A 238 -4.73 -8.07 16.07
N MET A 239 -5.40 -7.62 17.12
CA MET A 239 -5.16 -6.32 17.76
C MET A 239 -5.16 -6.53 19.26
N SER A 240 -4.23 -5.89 19.96
CA SER A 240 -4.08 -6.04 21.41
C SER A 240 -3.48 -4.77 22.00
N HIS A 241 -3.67 -4.54 23.29
CA HIS A 241 -3.01 -3.44 24.00
C HIS A 241 -1.66 -3.91 24.55
N VAL A 242 -0.56 -3.34 24.03
CA VAL A 242 0.82 -3.62 24.46
C VAL A 242 1.70 -2.37 24.37
N TYR A 243 2.87 -2.40 25.02
CA TYR A 243 3.87 -1.32 24.99
C TYR A 243 5.22 -1.82 24.45
N ASP A 244 5.19 -2.49 23.30
CA ASP A 244 6.39 -3.05 22.66
C ASP A 244 7.23 -1.99 21.94
N PHE A 245 6.57 -1.05 21.25
CA PHE A 245 7.16 0.14 20.64
C PHE A 245 6.09 1.23 20.58
N TYR A 246 6.43 2.44 21.02
CA TYR A 246 5.50 3.57 21.05
C TYR A 246 6.25 4.91 21.13
N LYS A 247 5.61 6.02 20.75
CA LYS A 247 6.18 7.37 20.75
C LYS A 247 5.46 8.27 21.78
N PRO A 248 5.75 8.14 23.09
CA PRO A 248 5.06 8.91 24.13
C PRO A 248 5.57 10.35 24.24
N ASN A 249 6.82 10.61 23.81
CA ASN A 249 7.43 11.93 23.87
C ASN A 249 7.12 12.72 22.58
N LEU A 250 6.11 13.58 22.64
CA LEU A 250 5.65 14.36 21.49
C LEU A 250 6.69 15.36 20.93
N ALA A 251 7.75 15.67 21.70
CA ALA A 251 8.81 16.60 21.29
C ALA A 251 10.01 15.91 20.62
N SER A 252 10.05 14.57 20.60
CA SER A 252 11.12 13.79 19.99
C SER A 252 10.58 12.92 18.86
N GLU A 253 11.37 12.73 17.82
CA GLU A 253 11.07 11.77 16.75
C GLU A 253 11.28 10.32 17.21
N TYR A 254 12.10 10.12 18.25
CA TYR A 254 12.55 8.81 18.66
C TYR A 254 11.51 8.04 19.48
N PRO A 255 11.32 6.74 19.19
CA PRO A 255 10.41 5.89 19.93
C PRO A 255 11.02 5.37 21.24
N VAL A 256 10.14 5.00 22.18
CA VAL A 256 10.47 4.09 23.27
C VAL A 256 10.27 2.66 22.76
N VAL A 257 11.28 1.81 22.90
CA VAL A 257 11.28 0.46 22.32
C VAL A 257 11.75 -0.57 23.35
N ASP A 258 10.94 -1.59 23.58
CA ASP A 258 11.38 -2.86 24.19
C ASP A 258 11.63 -3.87 23.07
N GLY A 259 12.90 -3.99 22.66
CA GLY A 259 13.30 -4.84 21.52
C GLY A 259 13.07 -6.35 21.72
N LYS A 260 12.96 -6.82 22.97
CA LYS A 260 12.62 -8.22 23.25
C LYS A 260 11.11 -8.40 23.13
N LEU A 261 10.34 -7.50 23.74
CA LEU A 261 8.89 -7.54 23.69
C LEU A 261 8.36 -7.36 22.26
N SER A 262 8.96 -6.49 21.45
CA SER A 262 8.53 -6.26 20.06
C SER A 262 8.66 -7.50 19.18
N GLN A 263 9.71 -8.30 19.34
CA GLN A 263 9.82 -9.59 18.63
C GLN A 263 8.76 -10.59 19.09
N THR A 264 8.51 -10.70 20.40
CA THR A 264 7.45 -11.57 20.95
C THR A 264 6.08 -11.15 20.42
N CYS A 265 5.75 -9.86 20.49
CA CYS A 265 4.48 -9.30 20.03
C CYS A 265 4.28 -9.49 18.53
N TYR A 266 5.32 -9.30 17.71
CA TYR A 266 5.27 -9.56 16.27
C TYR A 266 4.91 -11.02 15.97
N LEU A 267 5.64 -11.97 16.56
CA LEU A 267 5.43 -13.40 16.31
C LEU A 267 4.08 -13.90 16.86
N MET A 268 3.66 -13.39 18.01
CA MET A 268 2.32 -13.66 18.57
C MET A 268 1.21 -13.17 17.64
N ALA A 269 1.34 -11.95 17.11
CA ALA A 269 0.37 -11.40 16.17
C ALA A 269 0.36 -12.19 14.85
N LEU A 270 1.52 -12.61 14.37
CA LEU A 270 1.67 -13.47 13.19
C LEU A 270 0.94 -14.81 13.38
N ASP A 271 1.17 -15.51 14.49
CA ASP A 271 0.51 -16.77 14.82
C ASP A 271 -1.02 -16.59 14.88
N SER A 272 -1.50 -15.55 15.56
CA SER A 272 -2.94 -15.28 15.71
C SER A 272 -3.61 -14.96 14.37
N CYS A 273 -2.96 -14.12 13.56
CA CYS A 273 -3.44 -13.79 12.22
C CYS A 273 -3.44 -15.03 11.31
N TYR A 274 -2.33 -15.79 11.28
CA TYR A 274 -2.19 -16.97 10.44
C TYR A 274 -3.19 -18.07 10.81
N LYS A 275 -3.36 -18.34 12.11
CA LYS A 275 -4.38 -19.28 12.61
C LYS A 275 -5.76 -18.87 12.11
N SER A 276 -6.15 -17.61 12.31
CA SER A 276 -7.47 -17.12 11.92
C SER A 276 -7.66 -17.11 10.39
N PHE A 277 -6.60 -16.84 9.64
CA PHE A 277 -6.58 -16.93 8.18
C PHE A 277 -6.81 -18.36 7.71
N CYS A 278 -6.09 -19.33 8.28
CA CYS A 278 -6.25 -20.75 7.97
C CYS A 278 -7.69 -21.23 8.22
N HIS A 279 -8.31 -20.84 9.34
CA HIS A 279 -9.71 -21.17 9.62
C HIS A 279 -10.67 -20.59 8.56
N LYS A 280 -10.44 -19.34 8.12
CA LYS A 280 -11.25 -18.74 7.05
C LYS A 280 -11.05 -19.50 5.74
N TYR A 281 -9.81 -19.81 5.38
CA TYR A 281 -9.50 -20.57 4.18
C TYR A 281 -10.18 -21.95 4.18
N GLU A 282 -10.03 -22.70 5.27
CA GLU A 282 -10.67 -24.01 5.47
C GLU A 282 -12.18 -23.94 5.33
N LYS A 283 -12.81 -22.92 5.91
CA LYS A 283 -14.26 -22.70 5.80
C LYS A 283 -14.71 -22.47 4.36
N PHE A 284 -13.95 -21.76 3.55
CA PHE A 284 -14.36 -21.36 2.20
C PHE A 284 -13.91 -22.31 1.09
N GLU A 285 -12.75 -22.96 1.22
CA GLU A 285 -12.20 -23.90 0.22
C GLU A 285 -12.43 -25.36 0.59
N GLY A 286 -12.84 -25.67 1.83
CA GLY A 286 -13.04 -27.05 2.29
C GLY A 286 -11.74 -27.86 2.42
N LYS A 287 -10.57 -27.19 2.42
CA LYS A 287 -9.25 -27.82 2.61
C LYS A 287 -8.37 -27.03 3.58
N GLN A 288 -7.49 -27.74 4.29
CA GLN A 288 -6.51 -27.15 5.18
C GLN A 288 -5.54 -26.25 4.39
N PHE A 289 -5.37 -25.00 4.83
CA PHE A 289 -4.33 -24.12 4.27
C PHE A 289 -2.94 -24.57 4.73
N SER A 290 -1.98 -24.57 3.82
CA SER A 290 -0.54 -24.67 4.12
C SER A 290 0.27 -23.66 3.31
N LEU A 291 1.56 -23.54 3.61
CA LEU A 291 2.50 -22.72 2.83
C LEU A 291 2.59 -23.10 1.34
N SER A 292 2.11 -24.28 0.95
CA SER A 292 2.03 -24.72 -0.45
C SER A 292 0.85 -24.09 -1.21
N ASP A 293 -0.15 -23.53 -0.52
CA ASP A 293 -1.34 -22.91 -1.11
C ASP A 293 -1.13 -21.45 -1.57
N ALA A 294 0.09 -20.92 -1.40
CA ALA A 294 0.47 -19.61 -1.91
C ALA A 294 1.87 -19.64 -2.54
N ALA A 295 2.05 -18.85 -3.59
CA ALA A 295 3.32 -18.76 -4.28
C ALA A 295 4.33 -17.92 -3.49
N TYR A 296 3.87 -16.82 -2.88
CA TYR A 296 4.74 -15.87 -2.18
C TYR A 296 4.15 -15.40 -0.87
N PHE A 297 5.04 -15.11 0.08
CA PHE A 297 4.72 -14.51 1.38
C PHE A 297 5.54 -13.24 1.57
N VAL A 298 4.84 -12.12 1.78
CA VAL A 298 5.43 -10.79 1.94
C VAL A 298 5.13 -10.31 3.35
N PHE A 299 6.14 -9.75 4.01
CA PHE A 299 6.03 -9.35 5.42
C PHE A 299 6.37 -7.86 5.58
N HIS A 300 5.77 -7.21 6.59
CA HIS A 300 6.39 -6.02 7.16
C HIS A 300 7.84 -6.34 7.55
N SER A 301 8.77 -5.56 7.02
CA SER A 301 10.20 -5.86 6.99
C SER A 301 11.00 -4.76 7.70
N PRO A 302 10.99 -4.71 9.06
CA PRO A 302 11.79 -3.73 9.79
C PRO A 302 13.29 -4.02 9.67
N TYR A 303 13.66 -5.29 9.53
CA TYR A 303 14.97 -5.77 9.11
C TYR A 303 14.84 -7.21 8.61
N ASN A 304 15.72 -7.62 7.70
CA ASN A 304 15.55 -8.88 6.98
C ASN A 304 15.60 -10.14 7.87
N LYS A 305 16.37 -10.14 8.96
CA LYS A 305 16.41 -11.27 9.89
C LYS A 305 15.04 -11.57 10.50
N LEU A 306 14.23 -10.55 10.82
CA LEU A 306 12.87 -10.78 11.33
C LEU A 306 11.98 -11.43 10.26
N VAL A 307 12.14 -11.09 8.98
CA VAL A 307 11.41 -11.70 7.87
C VAL A 307 11.75 -13.19 7.75
N GLN A 308 13.02 -13.56 7.85
CA GLN A 308 13.48 -14.97 7.90
C GLN A 308 12.82 -15.73 9.07
N LYS A 309 12.83 -15.13 10.27
CA LYS A 309 12.17 -15.70 11.46
C LYS A 309 10.66 -15.84 11.28
N SER A 310 10.02 -14.87 10.64
CA SER A 310 8.57 -14.84 10.44
C SER A 310 8.10 -15.98 9.54
N PHE A 311 8.77 -16.18 8.41
CA PHE A 311 8.42 -17.28 7.52
C PHE A 311 8.72 -18.65 8.17
N ALA A 312 9.85 -18.78 8.86
CA ALA A 312 10.16 -19.96 9.65
C ALA A 312 9.10 -20.24 10.73
N ARG A 313 8.54 -19.19 11.35
CA ARG A 313 7.45 -19.31 12.31
C ARG A 313 6.16 -19.80 11.66
N LEU A 314 5.82 -19.35 10.45
CA LEU A 314 4.68 -19.92 9.71
C LEU A 314 4.88 -21.41 9.41
N TYR A 315 6.10 -21.80 9.03
CA TYR A 315 6.43 -23.21 8.81
C TYR A 315 6.25 -24.05 10.09
N PHE A 316 6.66 -23.51 11.24
CA PHE A 316 6.39 -24.15 12.53
C PHE A 316 4.90 -24.25 12.87
N ASN A 317 4.09 -23.24 12.52
CA ASN A 317 2.63 -23.32 12.67
C ASN A 317 2.02 -24.42 11.79
N ASP A 318 2.51 -24.58 10.57
CA ASP A 318 2.11 -25.68 9.69
C ASP A 318 2.51 -27.05 10.27
N PHE A 319 3.67 -27.15 10.91
CA PHE A 319 4.09 -28.36 11.63
C PHE A 319 3.14 -28.68 12.78
N LEU A 320 2.79 -27.71 13.63
CA LEU A 320 1.84 -27.90 14.73
C LEU A 320 0.44 -28.30 14.23
N ARG A 321 0.08 -27.91 13.01
CA ARG A 321 -1.19 -28.24 12.36
C ARG A 321 -1.14 -29.52 11.52
N ASN A 322 0.01 -30.19 11.44
CA ASN A 322 0.27 -31.33 10.56
C ASN A 322 -0.11 -31.03 9.08
N ALA A 323 0.21 -29.82 8.61
CA ALA A 323 -0.16 -29.37 7.28
C ALA A 323 0.71 -29.98 6.16
N SER A 324 0.21 -29.93 4.93
CA SER A 324 0.80 -30.59 3.75
C SER A 324 2.17 -30.05 3.31
N SER A 325 2.58 -28.88 3.79
CA SER A 325 3.87 -28.25 3.50
C SER A 325 5.04 -28.87 4.29
N VAL A 326 4.75 -29.71 5.28
CA VAL A 326 5.73 -30.24 6.24
C VAL A 326 6.06 -31.69 5.91
N ASP A 327 7.31 -31.93 5.48
CA ASP A 327 7.83 -33.25 5.19
C ASP A 327 8.28 -34.00 6.47
N GLU A 328 8.60 -35.29 6.32
CA GLU A 328 9.00 -36.15 7.46
C GLU A 328 10.32 -35.70 8.12
N ILE A 329 11.25 -35.13 7.35
CA ILE A 329 12.52 -34.63 7.89
C ILE A 329 12.25 -33.41 8.79
N ALA A 330 11.34 -32.53 8.37
CA ALA A 330 10.93 -31.40 9.17
C ALA A 330 10.17 -31.81 10.43
N LYS A 331 9.31 -32.84 10.35
CA LYS A 331 8.63 -33.41 11.54
C LYS A 331 9.62 -33.94 12.57
N GLU A 332 10.66 -34.67 12.14
CA GLU A 332 11.70 -35.18 13.04
C GLU A 332 12.46 -34.02 13.72
N LYS A 333 12.88 -33.02 12.94
CA LYS A 333 13.65 -31.87 13.46
C LYS A 333 12.85 -30.95 14.37
N LEU A 334 11.55 -30.77 14.11
CA LEU A 334 10.68 -29.90 14.90
C LEU A 334 9.97 -30.63 16.05
N GLY A 335 9.90 -31.96 16.01
CA GLY A 335 9.32 -32.84 17.03
C GLY A 335 9.70 -32.49 18.47
N PRO A 336 10.99 -32.27 18.79
CA PRO A 336 11.43 -31.91 20.14
C PRO A 336 10.82 -30.61 20.70
N PHE A 337 10.27 -29.74 19.84
CA PHE A 337 9.72 -28.44 20.22
C PHE A 337 8.18 -28.41 20.23
N ALA A 338 7.50 -29.52 19.89
CA ALA A 338 6.04 -29.56 19.73
C ALA A 338 5.25 -29.20 21.01
N THR A 339 5.85 -29.39 22.19
CA THR A 339 5.23 -29.12 23.49
C THR A 339 5.52 -27.72 24.04
N LEU A 340 6.34 -26.92 23.36
CA LEU A 340 6.63 -25.55 23.82
C LEU A 340 5.35 -24.70 23.75
N SER A 341 5.00 -24.07 24.87
CA SER A 341 3.89 -23.12 24.93
C SER A 341 4.26 -21.79 24.29
N GLY A 342 3.28 -20.92 24.03
CA GLY A 342 3.45 -19.63 23.34
C GLY A 342 4.72 -18.88 23.74
N ASP A 343 4.79 -18.43 24.99
CA ASP A 343 5.93 -17.65 25.51
C ASP A 343 7.28 -18.38 25.44
N GLU A 344 7.29 -19.68 25.72
CA GLU A 344 8.50 -20.50 25.62
C GLU A 344 8.98 -20.61 24.17
N SER A 345 8.05 -20.78 23.24
CA SER A 345 8.33 -20.92 21.82
C SER A 345 8.86 -19.62 21.20
N TYR A 346 8.36 -18.46 21.63
CA TYR A 346 8.84 -17.16 21.12
C TYR A 346 10.26 -16.83 21.60
N GLN A 347 10.68 -17.38 22.74
CA GLN A 347 11.99 -17.12 23.35
C GLN A 347 13.03 -18.21 23.02
N SER A 348 12.61 -19.34 22.45
CA SER A 348 13.50 -20.47 22.14
C SER A 348 14.35 -20.21 20.90
N ARG A 349 15.64 -19.95 21.11
CA ARG A 349 16.63 -19.81 20.03
C ARG A 349 16.86 -21.12 19.27
N ASP A 350 16.68 -22.26 19.92
CA ASP A 350 16.89 -23.57 19.28
C ASP A 350 15.73 -23.90 18.35
N LEU A 351 14.49 -23.58 18.75
CA LEU A 351 13.33 -23.65 17.86
C LEU A 351 13.51 -22.70 16.66
N GLU A 352 13.97 -21.46 16.90
CA GLU A 352 14.22 -20.50 15.84
C GLU A 352 15.20 -21.07 14.79
N LYS A 353 16.34 -21.60 15.23
CA LYS A 353 17.36 -22.20 14.34
C LYS A 353 16.81 -23.40 13.58
N ALA A 354 16.14 -24.32 14.27
CA ALA A 354 15.56 -25.52 13.65
C ALA A 354 14.53 -25.14 12.59
N SER A 355 13.63 -24.19 12.91
CA SER A 355 12.60 -23.69 12.00
C SER A 355 13.20 -23.01 10.77
N GLN A 356 14.24 -22.17 10.95
CA GLN A 356 14.92 -21.53 9.82
C GLN A 356 15.61 -22.55 8.91
N GLN A 357 16.22 -23.59 9.47
CA GLN A 357 16.89 -24.63 8.67
C GLN A 357 15.90 -25.40 7.79
N VAL A 358 14.75 -25.81 8.34
CA VAL A 358 13.76 -26.57 7.57
C VAL A 358 12.99 -25.68 6.59
N ALA A 359 12.75 -24.41 6.94
CA ALA A 359 12.03 -23.47 6.08
C ALA A 359 12.91 -22.88 4.96
N LYS A 360 14.24 -23.04 5.01
CA LYS A 360 15.18 -22.36 4.10
C LYS A 360 14.86 -22.54 2.60
N PRO A 361 14.59 -23.76 2.08
CA PRO A 361 14.28 -23.92 0.66
C PRO A 361 13.04 -23.14 0.23
N LEU A 362 11.97 -23.21 1.03
CA LEU A 362 10.73 -22.46 0.76
C LEU A 362 10.90 -20.96 0.98
N TYR A 363 11.76 -20.54 1.92
CA TYR A 363 12.08 -19.12 2.10
C TYR A 363 12.73 -18.54 0.84
N ASP A 364 13.70 -19.25 0.26
CA ASP A 364 14.41 -18.81 -0.94
C ASP A 364 13.48 -18.68 -2.14
N GLU A 365 12.51 -19.58 -2.27
CA GLU A 365 11.52 -19.52 -3.34
C GLU A 365 10.44 -18.45 -3.10
N LYS A 366 9.85 -18.44 -1.90
CA LYS A 366 8.57 -17.76 -1.63
C LYS A 366 8.73 -16.40 -0.95
N VAL A 367 9.89 -16.09 -0.37
CA VAL A 367 10.10 -14.86 0.41
C VAL A 367 11.31 -14.07 -0.05
N GLN A 368 12.43 -14.70 -0.39
CA GLN A 368 13.65 -14.00 -0.81
C GLN A 368 13.41 -12.97 -1.93
N PRO A 369 12.57 -13.23 -2.96
CA PRO A 369 12.27 -12.24 -4.00
C PRO A 369 11.59 -10.95 -3.49
N THR A 370 11.09 -10.94 -2.26
CA THR A 370 10.44 -9.78 -1.63
C THR A 370 11.43 -8.86 -0.90
N THR A 371 12.72 -9.24 -0.84
CA THR A 371 13.65 -8.65 0.15
C THR A 371 14.57 -7.55 -0.40
N LEU A 372 14.58 -7.31 -1.71
CA LEU A 372 15.51 -6.38 -2.38
C LEU A 372 15.46 -4.97 -1.76
N ILE A 373 14.30 -4.31 -1.83
CA ILE A 373 14.17 -2.93 -1.36
C ILE A 373 14.36 -2.84 0.15
N PRO A 374 13.72 -3.67 1.00
CA PRO A 374 13.93 -3.61 2.46
C PRO A 374 15.39 -3.78 2.89
N LYS A 375 16.17 -4.65 2.23
CA LYS A 375 17.60 -4.85 2.53
C LYS A 375 18.46 -3.67 2.12
N GLN A 376 18.09 -2.98 1.04
CA GLN A 376 18.84 -1.88 0.46
C GLN A 376 18.45 -0.51 1.04
N VAL A 377 17.22 -0.33 1.51
CA VAL A 377 16.66 0.96 1.94
C VAL A 377 16.51 1.04 3.47
N GLY A 378 16.29 -0.09 4.15
CA GLY A 378 16.03 -0.09 5.59
C GLY A 378 14.54 -0.20 5.94
N ASN A 379 14.20 0.10 7.19
CA ASN A 379 12.83 0.09 7.66
C ASN A 379 12.08 1.32 7.14
N MET A 380 11.02 1.10 6.38
CA MET A 380 10.18 2.15 5.82
C MET A 380 8.82 2.26 6.52
N TYR A 381 8.73 1.75 7.76
CA TYR A 381 7.51 1.67 8.57
C TYR A 381 6.27 1.25 7.77
N THR A 382 5.29 2.13 7.56
CA THR A 382 4.03 1.80 6.87
C THR A 382 4.22 1.42 5.41
N ALA A 383 5.28 1.92 4.76
CA ALA A 383 5.63 1.55 3.39
C ALA A 383 6.42 0.24 3.31
N SER A 384 6.95 -0.31 4.41
CA SER A 384 7.86 -1.46 4.40
C SER A 384 7.24 -2.74 3.79
N LEU A 385 6.00 -3.08 4.14
CA LEU A 385 5.29 -4.22 3.53
C LEU A 385 5.13 -4.03 2.02
N TYR A 386 4.77 -2.82 1.60
CA TYR A 386 4.50 -2.50 0.20
C TYR A 386 5.78 -2.38 -0.61
N ALA A 387 6.90 -2.00 0.00
CA ALA A 387 8.22 -2.02 -0.62
C ALA A 387 8.73 -3.45 -0.79
N ALA A 388 8.43 -4.34 0.15
CA ALA A 388 8.67 -5.77 -0.02
C ALA A 388 7.81 -6.36 -1.15
N PHE A 389 6.56 -5.93 -1.27
CA PHE A 389 5.68 -6.31 -2.38
C PHE A 389 6.14 -5.74 -3.74
N ALA A 390 6.61 -4.49 -3.77
CA ALA A 390 7.23 -3.88 -4.95
C ALA A 390 8.48 -4.65 -5.39
N SER A 391 9.29 -5.14 -4.44
CA SER A 391 10.43 -6.02 -4.73
C SER A 391 9.99 -7.32 -5.41
N LEU A 392 8.89 -7.93 -4.95
CA LEU A 392 8.34 -9.13 -5.58
C LEU A 392 7.93 -8.86 -7.03
N ILE A 393 7.19 -7.79 -7.27
CA ILE A 393 6.76 -7.42 -8.63
C ILE A 393 7.98 -7.15 -9.50
N HIS A 394 8.94 -6.37 -9.03
CA HIS A 394 10.18 -6.11 -9.75
C HIS A 394 10.88 -7.43 -10.17
N ASN A 395 11.06 -8.36 -9.23
CA ASN A 395 11.79 -9.60 -9.45
C ASN A 395 11.02 -10.68 -10.23
N LYS A 396 9.67 -10.69 -10.15
CA LYS A 396 8.85 -11.83 -10.60
C LYS A 396 7.64 -11.45 -11.47
N HIS A 397 7.46 -10.20 -11.88
CA HIS A 397 6.28 -9.73 -12.65
C HIS A 397 5.87 -10.66 -13.82
N SER A 398 6.82 -11.26 -14.52
CA SER A 398 6.56 -12.16 -15.66
C SER A 398 5.97 -13.52 -15.30
N THR A 399 6.04 -13.94 -14.03
CA THR A 399 5.57 -15.25 -13.55
C THR A 399 4.51 -15.14 -12.47
N LEU A 400 4.03 -13.93 -12.16
CA LEU A 400 3.07 -13.71 -11.07
C LEU A 400 1.59 -13.86 -11.50
N ALA A 401 1.30 -13.92 -12.79
CA ALA A 401 -0.06 -14.06 -13.27
C ALA A 401 -0.68 -15.40 -12.84
N GLY A 402 -1.83 -15.37 -12.18
CA GLY A 402 -2.50 -16.55 -11.62
C GLY A 402 -2.04 -16.92 -10.21
N GLU A 403 -1.00 -16.27 -9.68
CA GLU A 403 -0.44 -16.61 -8.38
C GLU A 403 -1.16 -15.94 -7.21
N ARG A 404 -1.21 -16.65 -6.10
CA ARG A 404 -1.65 -16.12 -4.79
C ARG A 404 -0.46 -15.60 -4.01
N VAL A 405 -0.58 -14.38 -3.49
CA VAL A 405 0.41 -13.74 -2.63
C VAL A 405 -0.21 -13.43 -1.27
N ILE A 406 0.42 -13.91 -0.20
CA ILE A 406 0.03 -13.62 1.18
C ILE A 406 0.86 -12.45 1.71
N LEU A 407 0.19 -11.50 2.35
CA LEU A 407 0.83 -10.33 2.94
C LEU A 407 0.54 -10.30 4.44
N PHE A 408 1.57 -10.05 5.26
CA PHE A 408 1.45 -9.82 6.69
C PHE A 408 1.88 -8.41 7.07
N SER A 409 0.91 -7.59 7.48
CA SER A 409 1.12 -6.25 8.01
C SER A 409 1.11 -6.26 9.53
N TYR A 410 2.06 -5.54 10.14
CA TYR A 410 2.20 -5.40 11.59
C TYR A 410 2.53 -3.95 11.92
N GLY A 411 1.93 -3.43 12.99
CA GLY A 411 2.34 -2.21 13.65
C GLY A 411 2.26 -2.39 15.16
N SER A 412 3.28 -1.96 15.88
CA SER A 412 3.36 -2.04 17.34
C SER A 412 2.22 -1.30 18.07
N GLY A 413 1.98 -1.66 19.34
CA GLY A 413 0.89 -1.14 20.16
C GLY A 413 -0.28 -2.08 20.51
N LEU A 414 -0.68 -3.11 19.75
CA LEU A 414 -0.32 -3.54 18.40
C LEU A 414 -1.57 -3.77 17.55
N THR A 415 -1.41 -3.65 16.23
CA THR A 415 -2.39 -4.01 15.21
C THR A 415 -1.71 -4.78 14.08
N ALA A 416 -2.32 -5.89 13.67
CA ALA A 416 -1.77 -6.74 12.62
C ALA A 416 -2.87 -7.34 11.76
N THR A 417 -2.55 -7.62 10.50
CA THR A 417 -3.42 -8.36 9.58
C THR A 417 -2.61 -9.18 8.60
N ILE A 418 -2.99 -10.45 8.44
CA ILE A 418 -2.59 -11.25 7.29
C ILE A 418 -3.72 -11.26 6.25
N PHE A 419 -3.41 -11.08 4.98
CA PHE A 419 -4.39 -11.03 3.90
C PHE A 419 -3.83 -11.59 2.59
N SER A 420 -4.73 -11.98 1.69
CA SER A 420 -4.37 -12.61 0.42
C SER A 420 -4.72 -11.72 -0.78
N LEU A 421 -3.84 -11.71 -1.77
CA LEU A 421 -4.02 -11.09 -3.07
C LEU A 421 -3.92 -12.14 -4.17
N GLN A 422 -4.80 -12.02 -5.17
CA GLN A 422 -4.76 -12.79 -6.39
C GLN A 422 -4.21 -11.93 -7.52
N LEU A 423 -3.12 -12.38 -8.13
CA LEU A 423 -2.46 -11.68 -9.23
C LEU A 423 -2.96 -12.20 -10.56
N ARG A 424 -3.10 -11.29 -11.53
CA ARG A 424 -3.74 -11.53 -12.83
C ARG A 424 -2.99 -10.80 -13.93
N ASP A 425 -2.99 -11.39 -15.11
CA ASP A 425 -2.55 -10.70 -16.30
C ASP A 425 -3.68 -9.85 -16.85
N ILE A 426 -3.43 -8.55 -17.01
CA ILE A 426 -4.38 -7.60 -17.60
C ILE A 426 -3.65 -6.66 -18.55
N GLN A 427 -4.41 -5.99 -19.40
CA GLN A 427 -3.85 -5.08 -20.39
C GLN A 427 -3.31 -3.78 -19.77
N HIS A 428 -2.40 -3.13 -20.52
CA HIS A 428 -1.87 -1.80 -20.21
C HIS A 428 -2.99 -0.77 -19.98
N PRO A 429 -2.85 0.22 -19.07
CA PRO A 429 -1.64 0.60 -18.31
C PRO A 429 -1.43 -0.14 -16.99
N PHE A 430 -2.37 -0.95 -16.54
CA PHE A 430 -2.33 -1.53 -15.20
C PHE A 430 -1.76 -2.96 -15.16
N SER A 431 -0.88 -3.32 -16.09
CA SER A 431 -0.27 -4.66 -16.11
C SER A 431 0.89 -4.79 -15.12
N LEU A 432 1.13 -5.99 -14.57
CA LEU A 432 2.25 -6.26 -13.66
C LEU A 432 3.61 -5.85 -14.25
N SER A 433 3.83 -6.12 -15.54
CA SER A 433 5.04 -5.72 -16.26
C SER A 433 5.17 -4.20 -16.38
N ASN A 434 4.07 -3.48 -16.60
CA ASN A 434 4.12 -2.02 -16.60
C ASN A 434 4.41 -1.45 -15.21
N ILE A 435 3.82 -2.04 -14.16
CA ILE A 435 4.11 -1.64 -12.78
C ILE A 435 5.62 -1.80 -12.48
N ALA A 436 6.20 -2.96 -12.80
CA ALA A 436 7.64 -3.20 -12.65
C ALA A 436 8.49 -2.16 -13.39
N ARG A 437 8.12 -1.84 -14.64
CA ARG A 437 8.80 -0.84 -15.48
C ARG A 437 8.70 0.57 -14.90
N VAL A 438 7.51 1.00 -14.48
CA VAL A 438 7.25 2.36 -13.99
C VAL A 438 7.96 2.63 -12.65
N MET A 439 7.99 1.61 -11.78
CA MET A 439 8.69 1.70 -10.51
C MET A 439 10.20 1.87 -10.68
N ASP A 440 10.81 1.36 -11.76
CA ASP A 440 12.25 1.49 -12.08
C ASP A 440 13.17 1.31 -10.86
N ILE A 441 13.01 0.18 -10.16
CA ILE A 441 13.71 -0.09 -8.90
C ILE A 441 15.23 -0.13 -9.11
N ASP A 442 15.70 -0.77 -10.18
CA ASP A 442 17.12 -0.81 -10.51
C ASP A 442 17.70 0.57 -10.78
N GLY A 443 16.99 1.41 -11.54
CA GLY A 443 17.40 2.79 -11.81
C GLY A 443 17.53 3.60 -10.52
N LYS A 444 16.50 3.55 -9.66
CA LYS A 444 16.47 4.26 -8.38
C LYS A 444 17.55 3.78 -7.40
N LEU A 445 17.83 2.48 -7.33
CA LEU A 445 18.88 1.94 -6.46
C LEU A 445 20.28 2.32 -6.95
N LYS A 446 20.50 2.37 -8.27
CA LYS A 446 21.78 2.77 -8.89
C LYS A 446 22.05 4.25 -8.79
N SER A 447 21.02 5.09 -8.75
CA SER A 447 21.15 6.55 -8.67
C SER A 447 21.33 7.09 -7.24
N ARG A 448 21.57 6.21 -6.26
CA ARG A 448 21.77 6.62 -4.86
C ARG A 448 23.16 7.22 -4.65
N HIS A 449 23.27 7.99 -3.59
CA HIS A 449 24.47 8.68 -3.15
C HIS A 449 24.85 8.17 -1.77
N GLU A 450 26.01 7.52 -1.69
CA GLU A 450 26.54 6.98 -0.46
C GLU A 450 27.20 8.07 0.39
N PHE A 451 26.83 8.14 1.66
CA PHE A 451 27.40 9.02 2.67
C PHE A 451 28.31 8.22 3.61
N PRO A 452 29.47 8.78 4.00
CA PRO A 452 30.23 8.26 5.13
C PRO A 452 29.37 8.23 6.42
N PRO A 453 29.58 7.26 7.32
CA PRO A 453 28.85 7.20 8.59
C PRO A 453 28.90 8.49 9.42
N GLU A 454 30.02 9.23 9.37
CA GLU A 454 30.20 10.49 10.06
C GLU A 454 29.21 11.56 9.56
N GLU A 455 29.12 11.73 8.24
CA GLU A 455 28.18 12.68 7.62
C GLU A 455 26.73 12.27 7.85
N PHE A 456 26.44 10.97 7.83
CA PHE A 456 25.12 10.45 8.22
C PHE A 456 24.77 10.82 9.67
N VAL A 457 25.69 10.66 10.62
CA VAL A 457 25.46 11.03 12.02
C VAL A 457 25.32 12.54 12.21
N GLU A 458 26.08 13.35 11.47
CA GLU A 458 25.91 14.81 11.45
C GLU A 458 24.54 15.20 10.90
N ASN A 459 24.08 14.54 9.84
CA ASN A 459 22.75 14.74 9.30
C ASN A 459 21.66 14.40 10.33
N LEU A 460 21.77 13.28 11.05
CA LEU A 460 20.81 12.93 12.11
C LEU A 460 20.73 14.00 13.20
N LYS A 461 21.86 14.57 13.63
CA LYS A 461 21.90 15.68 14.60
C LYS A 461 21.21 16.93 14.07
N LEU A 462 21.43 17.25 12.79
CA LEU A 462 20.74 18.35 12.12
C LEU A 462 19.22 18.10 12.10
N MET A 463 18.78 16.91 11.72
CA MET A 463 17.36 16.55 11.68
C MET A 463 16.71 16.61 13.06
N GLU A 464 17.41 16.18 14.12
CA GLU A 464 16.95 16.34 15.51
C GLU A 464 16.71 17.81 15.88
N HIS A 465 17.57 18.73 15.42
CA HIS A 465 17.36 20.17 15.58
C HIS A 465 16.20 20.72 14.75
N ARG A 466 15.91 20.14 13.58
CA ARG A 466 14.78 20.56 12.72
C ARG A 466 13.44 19.97 13.17
N TYR A 467 13.43 18.86 13.89
CA TYR A 467 12.22 18.19 14.31
C TYR A 467 11.41 19.09 15.26
N GLY A 468 10.16 19.39 14.89
CA GLY A 468 9.28 20.28 15.65
C GLY A 468 9.75 21.75 15.70
N ALA A 469 10.76 22.15 14.94
CA ALA A 469 11.26 23.52 14.88
C ALA A 469 10.46 24.39 13.89
N LYS A 470 10.70 25.70 13.96
CA LYS A 470 10.13 26.75 13.09
C LYS A 470 11.19 27.80 12.77
N GLU A 471 10.87 28.69 11.85
CA GLU A 471 11.69 29.85 11.48
C GLU A 471 13.09 29.45 11.00
N PHE A 472 13.12 28.57 9.99
CA PHE A 472 14.36 28.20 9.32
C PHE A 472 14.19 28.02 7.83
N VAL A 473 15.28 28.27 7.11
CA VAL A 473 15.43 27.98 5.69
C VAL A 473 16.39 26.79 5.58
N THR A 474 16.07 25.82 4.72
CA THR A 474 16.97 24.70 4.44
C THR A 474 18.13 25.17 3.55
N SER A 475 19.16 24.35 3.36
CA SER A 475 20.18 24.55 2.33
C SER A 475 19.59 24.70 0.92
N LYS A 476 18.38 24.18 0.68
CA LYS A 476 17.74 24.05 -0.64
C LYS A 476 18.62 23.28 -1.64
N ASP A 477 19.57 22.50 -1.14
CA ASP A 477 20.43 21.70 -1.99
C ASP A 477 19.64 20.53 -2.59
N SER A 478 19.25 20.70 -3.85
CA SER A 478 18.58 19.67 -4.62
C SER A 478 19.55 18.89 -5.52
N SER A 479 20.86 19.05 -5.40
CA SER A 479 21.85 18.47 -6.32
C SER A 479 21.73 16.95 -6.41
N LEU A 480 21.55 16.28 -5.27
CA LEU A 480 21.41 14.83 -5.14
C LEU A 480 20.01 14.30 -5.51
N LEU A 481 19.00 15.16 -5.60
CA LEU A 481 17.62 14.74 -5.87
C LEU A 481 17.42 14.46 -7.36
N SER A 482 16.50 13.57 -7.72
CA SER A 482 16.14 13.39 -9.13
C SER A 482 15.19 14.49 -9.61
N PRO A 483 15.15 14.83 -10.92
CA PRO A 483 14.14 15.73 -11.45
C PRO A 483 12.72 15.20 -11.16
N GLY A 484 11.82 16.10 -10.76
CA GLY A 484 10.46 15.79 -10.29
C GLY A 484 10.36 15.53 -8.78
N THR A 485 11.48 15.49 -8.06
CA THR A 485 11.46 15.37 -6.59
C THR A 485 11.04 16.69 -5.94
N PHE A 486 10.07 16.62 -5.04
CA PHE A 486 9.69 17.70 -4.15
C PHE A 486 10.64 17.77 -2.95
N TYR A 487 10.95 18.99 -2.52
CA TYR A 487 11.85 19.24 -1.40
C TYR A 487 11.39 20.44 -0.56
N LEU A 488 11.67 20.38 0.75
CA LEU A 488 11.35 21.42 1.72
C LEU A 488 12.30 22.61 1.53
N THR A 489 11.75 23.80 1.32
CA THR A 489 12.53 25.03 1.16
C THR A 489 12.72 25.77 2.48
N GLU A 490 11.65 25.90 3.26
CA GLU A 490 11.65 26.62 4.52
C GLU A 490 10.44 26.25 5.39
N VAL A 491 10.58 26.54 6.69
CA VAL A 491 9.52 26.52 7.68
C VAL A 491 9.49 27.88 8.34
N ASP A 492 8.39 28.61 8.22
CA ASP A 492 8.31 29.97 8.76
C ASP A 492 8.02 30.01 10.27
N SER A 493 7.90 31.21 10.84
CA SER A 493 7.65 31.43 12.27
C SER A 493 6.29 30.89 12.78
N MET A 494 5.41 30.50 11.86
CA MET A 494 4.11 29.89 12.13
C MET A 494 4.08 28.38 11.83
N TYR A 495 5.23 27.72 11.69
CA TYR A 495 5.37 26.30 11.35
C TYR A 495 4.82 25.93 9.96
N ARG A 496 4.52 26.91 9.09
CA ARG A 496 4.04 26.63 7.74
C ARG A 496 5.23 26.16 6.91
N ARG A 497 5.06 25.01 6.24
CA ARG A 497 6.08 24.37 5.42
C ARG A 497 5.88 24.72 3.95
N PHE A 498 6.97 25.08 3.27
CA PHE A 498 6.96 25.45 1.86
C PHE A 498 7.81 24.46 1.06
N TYR A 499 7.29 24.04 -0.10
CA TYR A 499 7.91 23.01 -0.92
C TYR A 499 8.12 23.52 -2.34
N SER A 500 9.22 23.08 -2.96
CA SER A 500 9.52 23.27 -4.37
C SER A 500 9.75 21.94 -5.06
N GLU A 501 9.65 21.91 -6.38
CA GLU A 501 9.91 20.74 -7.21
C GLU A 501 11.22 20.94 -7.98
N LYS A 502 12.10 19.94 -7.99
CA LYS A 502 13.32 19.97 -8.81
C LYS A 502 12.95 19.87 -10.28
N THR A 503 13.10 20.97 -11.02
CA THR A 503 12.86 20.99 -12.47
C THR A 503 13.92 20.19 -13.23
N LYS A 504 13.54 19.58 -14.35
CA LYS A 504 14.51 19.10 -15.34
C LYS A 504 15.28 20.31 -15.87
N GLU A 505 16.58 20.40 -15.64
CA GLU A 505 17.39 21.42 -16.31
C GLU A 505 17.20 21.24 -17.82
N SER A 506 16.64 22.24 -18.50
CA SER A 506 16.77 22.32 -19.95
C SER A 506 18.27 22.42 -20.23
N SER A 507 18.84 21.47 -20.96
CA SER A 507 20.16 21.62 -21.55
C SER A 507 20.13 22.78 -22.56
N SER A 508 20.12 24.02 -22.05
CA SER A 508 20.47 25.18 -22.84
C SER A 508 21.96 25.10 -23.09
N ILE A 509 22.33 24.42 -24.17
CA ILE A 509 23.60 24.71 -24.85
C ILE A 509 23.60 26.24 -25.03
N PRO A 510 24.58 26.99 -24.50
CA PRO A 510 24.67 28.40 -24.79
C PRO A 510 24.80 28.52 -26.30
N ALA A 511 23.83 29.15 -26.95
CA ALA A 511 23.96 29.56 -28.33
C ALA A 511 25.21 30.46 -28.39
N VAL A 512 26.31 29.88 -28.88
CA VAL A 512 27.49 30.66 -29.25
C VAL A 512 27.00 31.64 -30.31
N ASN A 513 27.05 32.94 -29.96
CA ASN A 513 26.82 34.04 -30.88
C ASN A 513 27.79 33.93 -32.06
N GLY A 514 27.35 33.24 -33.11
CA GLY A 514 28.00 33.23 -34.42
C GLY A 514 27.69 34.54 -35.12
N VAL A 515 28.65 35.45 -35.09
CA VAL A 515 28.68 36.66 -35.92
C VAL A 515 28.45 36.27 -37.38
N ALA A 516 27.41 36.85 -37.98
CA ALA A 516 27.14 36.77 -39.40
C ALA A 516 28.30 37.42 -40.17
N VAL A 517 28.96 36.63 -41.03
CA VAL A 517 29.78 37.16 -42.13
C VAL A 517 29.24 36.58 -43.42
N ASN A 518 28.83 37.50 -44.30
CA ASN A 518 28.27 37.26 -45.61
C ASN A 518 29.22 36.50 -46.54
N GLY A 519 28.64 35.60 -47.34
CA GLY A 519 28.96 35.42 -48.76
C GLY A 519 30.16 34.53 -49.10
N VAL A 520 29.87 33.38 -49.71
CA VAL A 520 30.06 33.13 -51.15
C VAL A 520 29.59 31.71 -51.44
N ALA A 521 28.66 31.58 -52.39
CA ALA A 521 28.18 30.32 -52.91
C ALA A 521 29.23 29.67 -53.79
N VAL A 522 29.55 28.40 -53.55
CA VAL A 522 30.13 27.50 -54.55
C VAL A 522 29.49 26.12 -54.44
N ASN A 523 28.90 25.69 -55.55
CA ASN A 523 28.31 24.38 -55.78
C ASN A 523 29.29 23.23 -55.54
N GLY A 524 28.81 22.13 -54.98
CA GLY A 524 29.57 20.88 -54.87
C GLY A 524 28.70 19.70 -54.46
N VAL A 525 28.08 19.06 -55.45
CA VAL A 525 27.50 17.71 -55.37
C VAL A 525 28.58 16.71 -54.90
N ILE A 526 28.25 15.78 -54.00
CA ILE A 526 28.64 14.35 -54.05
C ILE A 526 27.85 13.55 -52.98
N SER A 527 27.51 12.34 -53.39
CA SER A 527 26.63 11.30 -52.86
C SER A 527 27.17 10.45 -51.70
N ASN A 528 26.21 9.84 -50.98
CA ASN A 528 26.16 8.48 -50.40
C ASN A 528 27.26 7.95 -49.44
N GLY A 529 26.78 7.47 -48.28
CA GLY A 529 26.98 6.07 -47.85
C GLY A 529 27.94 5.81 -46.69
N HIS A 530 27.41 5.65 -45.47
CA HIS A 530 27.36 4.38 -44.73
C HIS A 530 26.58 4.51 -43.42
#